data_AF-A0A5J4PUF5-F1
#
_entry.id   AF-A0A5J4PUF5-F1
#
_cell.length_a   1.000
_cell.length_b   1.000
_cell.length_c   1.000
_cell.angle_alpha   90.00
_cell.angle_beta   90.00
_cell.angle_gamma   90.00
#
_symmetry.space_group_name_H-M   'P 1'
#
loop_
_entity.id
_entity.type
_entity.pdbx_description
1 polymer ?
#
loop_
_entity_poly.entity_id
_entity_poly.type
_entity_poly.pdbx_seq_one_letter_code
_entity_poly.pdbx_strand_id
1 'polypeptide(L)' 'GRDHEHIKLELVDNKSNKVMNGIAFGQSSQVRYIKTKHSFDICYTIEENAHKKKEVQLLIADIQPSTVSHQSSFLSE' A
#
# COMPACT_ATOMS: atom_id res chain seq x y z
N GLY A 1 8.06 12.26 -4.78
CA GLY A 1 8.50 13.45 -4.04
C GLY A 1 9.63 14.16 -4.74
N ARG A 2 10.26 15.12 -4.05
CA ARG A 2 11.60 15.60 -4.40
C ARG A 2 12.49 14.37 -4.61
N ASP A 3 13.18 14.32 -5.75
CA ASP A 3 14.03 13.20 -6.20
C ASP A 3 13.32 11.87 -6.50
N HIS A 4 11.98 11.84 -6.57
CA HIS A 4 11.18 10.63 -6.85
C HIS A 4 11.43 9.44 -5.90
N GLU A 5 12.06 9.67 -4.74
CA GLU A 5 12.50 8.59 -3.84
C GLU A 5 11.35 7.95 -3.05
N HIS A 6 10.21 8.63 -2.92
CA HIS A 6 9.07 8.13 -2.16
C HIS A 6 7.80 8.01 -2.99
N ILE A 7 7.00 7.01 -2.62
CA ILE A 7 5.67 6.72 -3.15
C ILE A 7 4.63 7.08 -2.09
N LYS A 8 3.63 7.87 -2.47
CA LYS A 8 2.44 8.10 -1.65
C LYS A 8 1.32 7.17 -2.15
N LEU A 9 0.69 6.45 -1.23
CA LEU A 9 -0.44 5.55 -1.49
C LEU A 9 -1.65 5.94 -0.64
N GLU A 10 -2.83 5.51 -1.08
CA GLU A 10 -4.08 5.63 -0.32
C GLU A 10 -4.70 4.24 -0.20
N LEU A 11 -4.91 3.78 1.04
CA LEU A 11 -5.67 2.58 1.34
C LEU A 11 -7.14 2.97 1.50
N VAL A 12 -8.00 2.38 0.68
CA VAL A 12 -9.46 2.61 0.74
C VAL A 12 -10.12 1.31 1.17
N ASP A 13 -10.78 1.33 2.33
CA ASP A 13 -11.61 0.20 2.76
C ASP A 13 -12.97 0.22 2.04
N ASN A 14 -13.31 -0.89 1.39
CA ASN A 14 -14.52 -1.01 0.56
C ASN A 14 -15.82 -1.07 1.38
N LYS A 15 -15.75 -1.23 2.70
CA LYS A 15 -16.92 -1.28 3.59
C LYS A 15 -17.20 0.05 4.28
N SER A 16 -16.16 0.78 4.70
CA SER A 16 -16.30 2.01 5.49
C SER A 16 -16.08 3.30 4.71
N ASN A 17 -15.63 3.24 3.45
CA ASN A 17 -15.12 4.40 2.69
C ASN A 17 -14.01 5.16 3.43
N LYS A 18 -13.39 4.55 4.44
CA LYS A 18 -12.27 5.14 5.17
C LYS A 18 -11.05 5.12 4.27
N VAL A 19 -10.46 6.29 4.08
CA VAL A 19 -9.19 6.48 3.38
C VAL A 19 -8.08 6.63 4.40
N MET A 20 -7.00 5.86 4.24
CA MET A 20 -5.79 5.99 5.05
C MET A 20 -4.58 6.26 4.15
N ASN A 21 -3.86 7.33 4.45
CA ASN A 21 -2.67 7.67 3.67
C ASN A 21 -1.51 6.74 4.03
N GLY A 22 -0.68 6.42 3.04
CA GLY A 22 0.56 5.68 3.22
C GLY A 22 1.74 6.33 2.50
N ILE A 23 2.93 6.15 3.06
CA ILE A 23 4.19 6.65 2.51
C ILE A 23 5.22 5.51 2.50
N ALA A 24 5.87 5.32 1.35
CA ALA A 24 6.97 4.37 1.18
C ALA A 24 8.22 5.13 0.75
N PHE A 25 9.29 5.11 1.55
CA PHE A 25 10.57 5.75 1.24
C PHE A 25 11.53 4.74 0.59
N GLY A 26 12.32 5.15 -0.39
CA GLY A 26 13.30 4.29 -1.08
C GLY A 26 12.69 3.21 -1.99
N GLN A 27 11.36 3.16 -2.11
CA GLN A 27 10.63 2.13 -2.86
C GLN A 27 10.30 2.55 -4.31
N SER A 28 11.00 3.55 -4.87
CA SER A 28 10.70 4.13 -6.19
C SER A 28 10.72 3.11 -7.35
N SER A 29 11.50 2.03 -7.23
CA SER A 29 11.54 0.91 -8.19
C SER A 29 10.18 0.24 -8.37
N GLN A 30 9.32 0.26 -7.35
CA GLN A 30 8.00 -0.37 -7.36
C GLN A 30 6.94 0.44 -8.10
N VAL A 31 7.20 1.73 -8.39
CA VAL A 31 6.24 2.62 -9.10
C VAL A 31 5.81 2.02 -10.42
N ARG A 32 6.73 1.40 -11.17
CA ARG A 32 6.41 0.81 -12.48
C ARG A 32 5.42 -0.33 -12.35
N TYR A 33 5.62 -1.22 -11.37
CA TYR A 33 4.71 -2.34 -11.10
C TYR A 33 3.35 -1.84 -10.63
N ILE A 34 3.29 -0.91 -9.66
CA ILE A 34 2.04 -0.34 -9.14
C ILE A 34 1.20 0.27 -10.26
N LYS A 35 1.84 0.98 -11.20
CA LYS A 35 1.16 1.60 -12.35
C LYS A 35 0.52 0.60 -13.31
N THR A 36 0.89 -0.68 -13.26
CA THR A 36 0.24 -1.74 -14.06
C THR A 36 -1.17 -2.09 -13.56
N LYS A 37 -1.55 -1.63 -12.36
CA LYS A 37 -2.84 -1.93 -11.70
C LYS A 37 -3.06 -3.41 -11.34
N HIS A 38 -2.00 -4.24 -11.36
CA HIS A 38 -2.06 -5.57 -10.76
C HIS A 38 -2.11 -5.46 -9.23
N SER A 39 -2.68 -6.48 -8.59
CA SER A 39 -2.67 -6.58 -7.12
C SER A 39 -1.25 -6.69 -6.58
N PHE A 40 -1.07 -6.12 -5.39
CA PHE A 40 0.17 -6.19 -4.61
C PHE A 40 -0.17 -6.22 -3.13
N ASP A 41 0.74 -6.81 -2.37
CA ASP A 41 0.72 -6.82 -0.93
C ASP A 41 1.70 -5.76 -0.41
N ILE A 42 1.42 -5.24 0.80
CA ILE A 42 2.27 -4.24 1.47
C ILE A 42 2.63 -4.69 2.88
N CYS A 43 3.88 -4.45 3.28
CA CYS A 43 4.31 -4.54 4.68
C CYS A 43 4.33 -3.14 5.29
N TYR A 44 3.63 -2.92 6.39
CA TYR A 44 3.45 -1.57 6.95
C TYR A 44 3.41 -1.52 8.47
N THR A 45 3.72 -0.34 9.01
CA THR A 45 3.47 0.07 10.40
C THR A 45 2.49 1.24 10.43
N ILE A 46 1.63 1.31 11.44
CA ILE A 46 0.77 2.48 11.67
C ILE A 46 1.53 3.45 12.58
N GLU A 47 1.73 4.68 12.12
CA GLU A 47 2.52 5.68 12.83
C GLU A 47 1.83 7.05 12.84
N GLU A 48 2.16 7.88 13.82
CA GLU A 48 1.81 9.30 13.76
C GLU A 48 2.56 9.98 12.61
N ASN A 49 1.85 10.81 11.86
CA ASN A 49 2.41 11.52 10.73
C ASN A 49 3.35 12.62 11.23
N ALA A 50 4.66 12.40 11.05
CA ALA A 50 5.70 13.35 11.42
C ALA A 50 5.58 14.72 10.72
N HIS A 51 4.95 14.78 9.54
CA HIS A 51 4.72 16.02 8.79
C HIS A 51 3.40 16.70 9.14
N LYS A 52 2.34 15.91 9.39
CA LYS A 52 1.01 16.41 9.75
C LYS A 52 0.60 15.92 11.13
N LYS A 53 0.85 16.75 12.14
CA LYS A 53 0.51 16.44 13.53
C LYS A 53 -0.96 16.00 13.67
N LYS A 54 -1.20 14.98 14.52
CA LYS A 54 -2.52 14.39 14.83
C LYS A 54 -3.18 13.58 13.70
N GLU A 55 -2.49 13.32 12.59
CA GLU A 55 -2.92 12.32 11.62
C GLU A 55 -2.09 11.05 11.81
N VAL A 56 -2.72 9.87 11.66
CA VAL A 56 -2.00 8.60 11.55
C VAL A 56 -1.86 8.23 10.07
N GLN A 57 -0.77 7.56 9.71
CA GLN A 57 -0.50 7.08 8.36
C GLN A 57 0.15 5.70 8.38
N LEU A 58 0.19 5.07 7.21
CA LEU A 58 0.96 3.85 6.98
C LEU A 58 2.40 4.22 6.61
N LEU A 59 3.37 3.78 7.42
CA LEU A 59 4.76 3.70 6.98
C LEU A 59 4.96 2.35 6.29
N ILE A 60 5.20 2.37 4.98
CA ILE A 60 5.32 1.18 4.16
C ILE A 60 6.79 0.81 4.04
N ALA A 61 7.14 -0.36 4.56
CA ALA A 61 8.49 -0.91 4.55
C ALA A 61 8.78 -1.67 3.25
N ASP A 62 7.77 -2.39 2.71
CA ASP A 62 7.93 -3.19 1.50
C ASP A 62 6.63 -3.31 0.67
N ILE A 63 6.79 -3.52 -0.64
CA ILE A 63 5.71 -3.69 -1.61
C ILE A 63 6.08 -4.86 -2.52
N GLN A 64 5.23 -5.88 -2.60
CA GLN A 64 5.47 -7.07 -3.41
C GLN A 64 4.24 -7.45 -4.25
N PRO A 65 4.41 -8.03 -5.45
CA PRO A 65 3.31 -8.64 -6.19
C PRO A 65 2.49 -9.58 -5.31
N SER A 66 1.16 -9.53 -5.41
CA SER A 66 0.33 -10.38 -4.56
C SER A 66 0.52 -11.84 -4.95
N THR A 67 0.87 -12.67 -3.96
CA THR A 67 1.11 -14.11 -4.18
C THR A 67 -0.18 -14.93 -4.18
N VAL A 68 -1.30 -14.31 -3.78
CA VAL A 68 -2.61 -14.97 -3.76
C VAL A 68 -3.23 -14.90 -5.15
N SER A 69 -2.98 -15.91 -5.97
CA SER A 69 -3.88 -16.23 -7.07
C SER A 69 -5.24 -16.53 -6.44
N HIS A 70 -6.25 -15.70 -6.70
CA HIS A 70 -7.65 -16.01 -6.41
C HIS A 70 -8.09 -17.17 -7.32
N GLN A 71 -7.55 -18.36 -7.10
CA GLN A 71 -8.18 -19.58 -7.56
C GLN A 71 -9.33 -19.84 -6.58
N SER A 72 -10.52 -19.54 -7.07
CA SER A 72 -11.81 -19.89 -6.50
C SER A 72 -11.72 -21.23 -5.78
N SER A 73 -11.82 -21.22 -4.47
CA SER A 73 -12.03 -22.42 -3.66
C SER A 73 -13.46 -22.93 -3.91
N PHE A 74 -13.68 -23.52 -5.08
CA PHE A 74 -14.67 -24.56 -5.28
C PHE A 74 -14.03 -25.87 -4.80
N LEU A 75 -13.99 -26.05 -3.49
CA LEU A 75 -13.99 -27.40 -2.91
C LEU A 75 -15.37 -27.58 -2.30
N SER A 76 -16.27 -28.13 -3.12
CA SER A 76 -17.46 -28.82 -2.65
C SER A 76 -17.03 -30.16 -2.06
N GLU A 77 -17.23 -30.33 -0.76
CA GLU A 77 -17.63 -31.63 -0.21
C GLU A 77 -19.15 -31.68 -0.11
#